data_AF-A0A1G5TIL1-F1
#
_entry.id   AF-A0A1G5TIL1-F1
#
_cell.length_a   1.000
_cell.length_b   1.000
_cell.length_c   1.000
_cell.angle_alpha   90.00
_cell.angle_beta   90.00
_cell.angle_gamma   90.00
#
_symmetry.space_group_name_H-M   'P 1'
#
loop_
_entity.id
_entity.type
_entity.pdbx_description
1 polymer ?
#
loop_
_entity_poly.entity_id
_entity_poly.type
_entity_poly.pdbx_seq_one_letter_code
_entity_poly.pdbx_strand_id
1 'polypeptide(L)'
;MPRAVAPLWLAAPSRFARLSRTQARLVLIGLALLIVASLFALPVPATDAPADAARTDLNLYQTIIEGVRAGGDYYGVAARSLRAGDFPLKPFVTFRLPTLAVIEAALPDGALVALLDALALGVFVAWFFRLRNAFTRRLPLAVALLLLAGGMLGFVQSDLAAFHEVWAGLLIALSLALRRPGHWVEAVAFGMMAMLIRETAALYVAIMAVLALVQGQRREGLVWCATLGVFAVVIALHAHAVSQVVHATDPASPGWAGMLGFGFFAEAIAVSTVLTLFPLAVAAPLVALALAGWAAWESDLGLRVTVTLAAYAVLIALFGRADTFYWGLMIAPTLLVGLAFAPDGVRDLVRAAAERRRITVTRVVR
;
A
#
# COMPACT_ATOMS: atom_id res chain seq x y z
N MET A 1 -17.74 -15.78 27.44
CA MET A 1 -16.76 -15.57 26.35
C MET A 1 -15.96 -16.85 26.17
N PRO A 2 -15.68 -17.32 24.94
CA PRO A 2 -14.86 -18.49 24.72
C PRO A 2 -13.49 -18.31 25.37
N ARG A 3 -12.95 -19.39 25.95
CA ARG A 3 -11.57 -19.38 26.45
C ARG A 3 -10.64 -19.29 25.24
N ALA A 4 -9.89 -18.18 25.13
CA ALA A 4 -8.90 -18.01 24.09
C ALA A 4 -7.92 -19.21 24.14
N VAL A 5 -7.69 -19.84 22.99
CA VAL A 5 -6.70 -20.93 22.89
C VAL A 5 -5.34 -20.30 22.69
N ALA A 6 -4.30 -20.97 23.20
CA ALA A 6 -2.93 -20.55 22.97
C ALA A 6 -2.65 -20.42 21.45
N PRO A 7 -2.18 -19.24 21.00
CA PRO A 7 -1.82 -19.05 19.60
C PRO A 7 -0.69 -20.00 19.18
N LEU A 8 -0.63 -20.32 17.89
CA LEU A 8 0.43 -21.11 17.28
C LEU A 8 1.68 -20.26 17.07
N TRP A 9 1.51 -19.07 16.50
CA TRP A 9 2.58 -18.18 16.05
C TRP A 9 2.56 -16.85 16.80
N LEU A 10 1.39 -16.25 17.00
CA LEU A 10 1.24 -14.93 17.62
C LEU A 10 1.58 -14.90 19.11
N ALA A 11 2.06 -13.75 19.58
CA ALA A 11 2.32 -13.48 21.00
C ALA A 11 1.04 -13.42 21.87
N ALA A 12 -0.08 -13.06 21.25
CA ALA A 12 -1.39 -12.96 21.89
C ALA A 12 -2.48 -13.51 20.95
N PRO A 13 -3.67 -13.87 21.47
CA PRO A 13 -4.80 -14.26 20.64
C PRO A 13 -5.09 -13.24 19.53
N SER A 14 -5.58 -13.70 18.38
CA SER A 14 -5.93 -12.78 17.30
C SER A 14 -7.16 -11.94 17.66
N ARG A 15 -7.37 -10.84 16.94
CA ARG A 15 -8.59 -10.01 17.02
C ARG A 15 -9.85 -10.86 16.81
N PHE A 16 -9.75 -11.91 15.99
CA PHE A 16 -10.86 -12.79 15.65
C PHE A 16 -11.25 -13.74 16.78
N ALA A 17 -10.37 -14.01 17.75
CA ALA A 17 -10.67 -14.83 18.92
C ALA A 17 -11.80 -14.26 19.80
N ARG A 18 -12.07 -12.95 19.68
CA ARG A 18 -13.07 -12.23 20.49
C ARG A 18 -14.42 -12.08 19.80
N LEU A 19 -14.54 -12.52 18.55
CA LEU A 19 -15.77 -12.36 17.78
C LEU A 19 -16.86 -13.29 18.28
N SER A 20 -18.10 -12.81 18.25
CA SER A 20 -19.27 -13.67 18.38
C SER A 20 -19.37 -14.62 17.19
N ARG A 21 -20.09 -15.73 17.36
CA ARG A 21 -20.32 -16.72 16.31
C ARG A 21 -20.84 -16.10 15.00
N THR A 22 -21.78 -15.16 15.10
CA THR A 22 -22.36 -14.50 13.92
C THR A 22 -21.31 -13.62 13.23
N GLN A 23 -20.55 -12.84 13.98
CA GLN A 23 -19.48 -12.01 13.44
C GLN A 23 -18.39 -12.87 12.78
N ALA A 24 -17.96 -13.95 13.42
CA ALA A 24 -16.96 -14.86 12.86
C ALA A 24 -17.43 -15.49 11.53
N ARG A 25 -18.71 -15.87 11.43
CA ARG A 25 -19.30 -16.37 10.18
C ARG A 25 -19.34 -15.31 9.08
N LEU A 26 -19.73 -14.08 9.40
CA LEU A 26 -19.74 -12.98 8.43
C LEU A 26 -18.33 -12.69 7.91
N VAL A 27 -17.33 -12.68 8.79
CA VAL A 27 -15.93 -12.49 8.39
C VAL A 27 -15.41 -13.68 7.57
N LEU A 28 -15.79 -14.93 7.89
CA LEU A 28 -15.45 -16.09 7.06
C LEU A 28 -16.06 -16.00 5.67
N ILE A 29 -17.33 -15.61 5.57
CA ILE A 29 -18.01 -15.38 4.30
C ILE A 29 -17.30 -14.27 3.54
N GLY A 30 -16.97 -13.16 4.19
CA GLY A 30 -16.21 -12.06 3.59
C GLY A 30 -14.84 -12.51 3.06
N LEU A 31 -14.10 -13.33 3.83
CA LEU A 31 -12.84 -13.91 3.38
C LEU A 31 -13.01 -14.83 2.18
N ALA A 32 -14.01 -15.71 2.20
CA ALA A 32 -14.31 -16.59 1.07
C ALA A 32 -14.68 -15.77 -0.19
N LEU A 33 -15.47 -14.72 -0.02
CA LEU A 33 -15.81 -13.79 -1.11
C LEU A 33 -14.58 -13.05 -1.63
N LEU A 34 -13.65 -12.60 -0.77
CA LEU A 34 -12.41 -11.97 -1.21
C LEU A 34 -11.50 -12.95 -1.96
N ILE A 35 -11.41 -14.21 -1.52
CA ILE A 35 -10.67 -15.25 -2.23
C ILE A 35 -11.29 -15.49 -3.61
N VAL A 36 -12.61 -15.69 -3.69
CA VAL A 36 -13.30 -15.83 -4.99
C VAL A 36 -13.10 -14.58 -5.84
N ALA A 37 -13.22 -13.39 -5.26
CA ALA A 37 -13.05 -12.14 -5.97
C ALA A 37 -11.64 -11.97 -6.54
N SER A 38 -10.61 -12.47 -5.82
CA SER A 38 -9.22 -12.44 -6.28
C SER A 38 -9.01 -13.31 -7.52
N LEU A 39 -9.77 -14.40 -7.67
CA LEU A 39 -9.69 -15.31 -8.82
C LEU A 39 -10.27 -14.71 -10.11
N PHE A 40 -11.01 -13.60 -10.05
CA PHE A 40 -11.37 -12.82 -11.24
C PHE A 40 -10.15 -12.16 -11.91
N ALA A 41 -8.94 -12.31 -11.37
CA ALA A 41 -7.69 -11.99 -12.07
C ALA A 41 -7.37 -12.97 -13.21
N LEU A 42 -7.80 -14.24 -13.11
CA LEU A 42 -7.48 -15.29 -14.09
C LEU A 42 -8.01 -15.08 -15.52
N PRO A 43 -9.24 -14.57 -15.74
CA PRO A 43 -9.77 -14.35 -17.08
C PRO A 43 -9.18 -13.11 -17.77
N VAL A 44 -8.37 -12.29 -17.07
CA VAL A 44 -7.61 -11.21 -17.71
C VAL A 44 -6.48 -11.88 -18.49
N PRO A 45 -6.45 -11.77 -19.85
CA PRO A 45 -5.40 -12.42 -20.61
C PRO A 45 -4.05 -11.83 -20.19
N ALA A 46 -3.08 -12.71 -19.92
CA ALA A 46 -1.69 -12.32 -19.73
C ALA A 46 -1.19 -11.74 -21.05
N THR A 47 -1.38 -10.44 -21.23
CA THR A 47 -0.84 -9.68 -22.35
C THR A 47 0.44 -9.01 -21.85
N ASP A 48 1.43 -8.80 -22.72
CA ASP A 48 2.64 -8.03 -22.38
C ASP A 48 2.33 -6.52 -22.18
N ALA A 49 1.07 -6.11 -22.41
CA ALA A 49 0.60 -4.74 -22.29
C ALA A 49 0.97 -4.03 -20.96
N PRO A 50 0.96 -4.68 -19.78
CA PRO A 50 1.45 -4.07 -18.56
C PRO A 50 2.96 -3.80 -18.62
N ALA A 51 3.75 -4.76 -19.11
CA ALA A 51 5.21 -4.62 -19.20
C ALA A 51 5.62 -3.54 -20.20
N ASP A 52 4.91 -3.44 -21.34
CA ASP A 52 5.16 -2.41 -22.36
C ASP A 52 4.71 -1.02 -21.89
N ALA A 53 3.55 -0.93 -21.25
CA ALA A 53 3.08 0.32 -20.66
C ALA A 53 4.05 0.85 -19.59
N ALA A 54 4.54 -0.02 -18.70
CA ALA A 54 5.52 0.39 -17.70
C ALA A 54 6.86 0.82 -18.31
N ARG A 55 7.31 0.16 -19.38
CA ARG A 55 8.51 0.58 -20.11
C ARG A 55 8.33 1.96 -20.73
N THR A 56 7.15 2.22 -21.27
CA THR A 56 6.79 3.52 -21.87
C THR A 56 6.76 4.63 -20.82
N ASP A 57 6.11 4.40 -19.67
CA ASP A 57 6.07 5.35 -18.54
C ASP A 57 7.48 5.59 -17.97
N LEU A 58 8.29 4.54 -17.83
CA LEU A 58 9.64 4.65 -17.30
C LEU A 58 10.54 5.49 -18.22
N ASN A 59 10.49 5.25 -19.52
CA ASN A 59 11.22 6.04 -20.52
C ASN A 59 10.78 7.52 -20.48
N LEU A 60 9.49 7.79 -20.31
CA LEU A 60 8.97 9.14 -20.13
C LEU A 60 9.59 9.81 -18.90
N TYR A 61 9.59 9.15 -17.74
CA TYR A 61 10.16 9.73 -16.52
C TYR A 61 11.66 9.96 -16.63
N GLN A 62 12.42 9.01 -17.18
CA GLN A 62 13.85 9.17 -17.44
C GLN A 62 14.15 10.36 -18.36
N THR A 63 13.39 10.50 -19.44
CA THR A 63 13.52 11.66 -20.36
C THR A 63 13.27 12.99 -19.64
N ILE A 64 12.29 13.04 -18.73
CA ILE A 64 12.01 14.25 -17.94
C ILE A 64 13.17 14.54 -16.98
N ILE A 65 13.69 13.53 -16.29
CA ILE A 65 14.82 13.67 -15.35
C ILE A 65 16.05 14.20 -16.09
N GLU A 66 16.38 13.64 -17.25
CA GLU A 66 17.51 14.09 -18.08
C GLU A 66 17.33 15.54 -18.55
N GLY A 67 16.13 15.91 -18.99
CA GLY A 67 15.84 17.28 -19.39
C GLY A 67 15.96 18.29 -18.25
N VAL A 68 15.57 17.92 -17.03
CA VAL A 68 15.78 18.75 -15.83
C VAL A 68 17.26 18.79 -15.43
N ARG A 69 17.97 17.65 -15.51
CA ARG A 69 19.42 17.55 -15.25
C ARG A 69 20.23 18.43 -16.20
N ALA A 70 19.77 18.58 -17.44
CA ALA A 70 20.35 19.49 -18.43
C ALA A 70 20.03 20.99 -18.18
N GLY A 71 19.34 21.33 -17.09
CA GLY A 71 19.03 22.71 -16.68
C GLY A 71 17.65 23.21 -17.12
N GLY A 72 16.79 22.34 -17.65
CA GLY A 72 15.42 22.70 -18.03
C GLY A 72 14.48 22.88 -16.82
N ASP A 73 13.51 23.78 -16.94
CA ASP A 73 12.38 23.85 -16.01
C ASP A 73 11.50 22.58 -16.12
N TYR A 74 11.09 22.04 -14.96
CA TYR A 74 10.33 20.80 -14.88
C TYR A 74 9.06 20.82 -15.73
N TYR A 75 8.22 21.86 -15.60
CA TYR A 75 6.93 21.89 -16.27
C TYR A 75 7.09 22.01 -17.79
N GLY A 76 8.03 22.83 -18.24
CA GLY A 76 8.38 22.96 -19.65
C GLY A 76 8.92 21.67 -20.25
N VAL A 77 9.83 20.99 -19.55
CA VAL A 77 10.39 19.69 -19.97
C VAL A 77 9.29 18.62 -20.01
N ALA A 78 8.52 18.47 -18.92
CA ALA A 78 7.46 17.49 -18.82
C ALA A 78 6.41 17.67 -19.92
N ALA A 79 5.97 18.90 -20.19
CA ALA A 79 4.98 19.17 -21.24
C ALA A 79 5.50 18.80 -22.64
N ARG A 80 6.80 19.00 -22.93
CA ARG A 80 7.40 18.58 -24.20
C ARG A 80 7.49 17.05 -24.30
N SER A 81 7.95 16.39 -23.25
CA SER A 81 8.10 14.92 -23.24
C SER A 81 6.73 14.23 -23.35
N LEU A 82 5.71 14.72 -22.64
CA LEU A 82 4.34 14.20 -22.74
C LEU A 82 3.79 14.33 -24.16
N ARG A 83 3.94 15.50 -24.81
CA ARG A 83 3.51 15.69 -26.20
C ARG A 83 4.27 14.81 -27.18
N ALA A 84 5.58 14.68 -27.00
CA ALA A 84 6.41 13.85 -27.87
C ALA A 84 6.09 12.35 -27.77
N GLY A 85 5.61 11.90 -26.61
CA GLY A 85 5.19 10.52 -26.37
C GLY A 85 3.68 10.28 -26.52
N ASP A 86 2.92 11.22 -27.09
CA ASP A 86 1.46 11.13 -27.26
C ASP A 86 0.68 10.87 -25.94
N PHE A 87 1.24 11.27 -24.80
CA PHE A 87 0.58 11.16 -23.50
C PHE A 87 -0.45 12.29 -23.30
N PRO A 88 -1.50 12.08 -22.48
CA PRO A 88 -2.43 13.14 -22.11
C PRO A 88 -1.77 14.21 -21.24
N LEU A 89 -2.13 15.48 -21.45
CA LEU A 89 -1.68 16.63 -20.63
C LEU A 89 -2.81 17.24 -19.78
N LYS A 90 -4.05 16.76 -19.93
CA LYS A 90 -5.21 17.24 -19.16
C LYS A 90 -5.91 16.10 -18.44
N PRO A 91 -6.42 16.28 -17.21
CA PRO A 91 -6.25 17.46 -16.35
C PRO A 91 -4.84 17.50 -15.71
N PHE A 92 -4.58 18.46 -14.82
CA PHE A 92 -3.24 18.68 -14.27
C PHE A 92 -2.60 17.44 -13.60
N VAL A 93 -3.41 16.50 -13.10
CA VAL A 93 -2.97 15.23 -12.49
C VAL A 93 -2.30 14.25 -13.47
N THR A 94 -2.28 14.59 -14.77
CA THR A 94 -1.47 13.87 -15.77
C THR A 94 0.02 14.18 -15.63
N PHE A 95 0.37 15.31 -15.01
CA PHE A 95 1.72 15.63 -14.61
C PHE A 95 1.97 15.03 -13.21
N ARG A 96 3.14 14.40 -13.04
CA ARG A 96 3.61 14.01 -11.71
C ARG A 96 4.08 15.24 -10.94
N LEU A 97 4.19 15.11 -9.62
CA LEU A 97 4.80 16.15 -8.82
C LEU A 97 6.29 16.27 -9.15
N PRO A 98 6.85 17.49 -9.20
CA PRO A 98 8.24 17.72 -9.61
C PRO A 98 9.27 17.13 -8.63
N THR A 99 8.87 16.87 -7.39
CA THR A 99 9.76 16.56 -6.27
C THR A 99 10.77 15.45 -6.59
N LEU A 100 10.31 14.31 -7.10
CA LEU A 100 11.20 13.18 -7.36
C LEU A 100 12.13 13.49 -8.54
N ALA A 101 11.59 13.94 -9.67
CA ALA A 101 12.39 14.25 -10.85
C ALA A 101 13.48 15.31 -10.57
N VAL A 102 13.18 16.31 -9.73
CA VAL A 102 14.16 17.33 -9.31
C VAL A 102 15.25 16.73 -8.42
N ILE A 103 14.90 15.84 -7.49
CA ILE A 103 15.88 15.14 -6.63
C ILE A 103 16.77 14.24 -7.49
N GLU A 104 16.18 13.46 -8.40
CA GLU A 104 16.90 12.53 -9.26
C GLU A 104 17.83 13.28 -10.23
N ALA A 105 17.37 14.40 -10.80
CA ALA A 105 18.20 15.25 -11.65
C ALA A 105 19.39 15.87 -10.89
N ALA A 106 19.23 16.18 -9.60
CA ALA A 106 20.26 16.80 -8.77
C ALA A 106 21.32 15.82 -8.25
N LEU A 107 20.99 14.52 -8.18
CA LEU A 107 21.89 13.50 -7.61
C LEU A 107 22.60 12.68 -8.70
N PRO A 108 23.86 12.26 -8.47
CA PRO A 108 24.47 11.19 -9.26
C PRO A 108 23.73 9.87 -9.06
N ASP A 109 23.68 9.03 -10.10
CA ASP A 109 22.90 7.77 -10.08
C ASP A 109 23.30 6.84 -8.92
N GLY A 110 24.60 6.73 -8.62
CA GLY A 110 25.08 5.93 -7.49
C GLY A 110 24.60 6.43 -6.12
N ALA A 111 24.45 7.75 -5.95
CA ALA A 111 23.89 8.32 -4.72
C ALA A 111 22.38 8.09 -4.62
N LEU A 112 21.67 8.11 -5.75
CA LEU A 112 20.24 7.80 -5.79
C LEU A 112 19.97 6.34 -5.41
N VAL A 113 20.72 5.40 -5.98
CA VAL A 113 20.64 3.97 -5.64
C VAL A 113 20.96 3.75 -4.17
N ALA A 114 22.05 4.34 -3.66
CA ALA A 114 22.41 4.23 -2.25
C ALA A 114 21.32 4.80 -1.31
N LEU A 115 20.65 5.89 -1.70
CA LEU A 115 19.54 6.47 -0.94
C LEU A 115 18.33 5.53 -0.94
N LEU A 116 17.99 4.94 -2.08
CA LEU A 116 16.89 3.98 -2.20
C LEU A 116 17.16 2.72 -1.36
N ASP A 117 18.37 2.17 -1.44
CA ASP A 117 18.79 1.01 -0.64
C ASP A 117 18.79 1.32 0.86
N ALA A 118 19.24 2.50 1.26
CA ALA A 118 19.20 2.94 2.65
C ALA A 118 17.76 3.07 3.16
N LEU A 119 16.84 3.58 2.34
CA LEU A 119 15.43 3.66 2.66
C LEU A 119 14.79 2.26 2.78
N ALA A 120 15.09 1.36 1.85
CA ALA A 120 14.64 -0.03 1.89
C ALA A 120 15.16 -0.76 3.14
N LEU A 121 16.45 -0.62 3.45
CA LEU A 121 17.03 -1.16 4.69
C LEU A 121 16.37 -0.56 5.93
N GLY A 122 16.11 0.75 5.94
CA GLY A 122 15.39 1.43 7.01
C GLY A 122 13.99 0.87 7.26
N VAL A 123 13.23 0.61 6.18
CA VAL A 123 11.92 -0.07 6.24
C VAL A 123 12.07 -1.46 6.85
N PHE A 124 13.03 -2.25 6.36
CA PHE A 124 13.25 -3.62 6.85
C PHE A 124 13.58 -3.65 8.35
N VAL A 125 14.52 -2.81 8.79
CA VAL A 125 14.94 -2.69 10.18
C VAL A 125 13.80 -2.18 11.07
N ALA A 126 13.07 -1.15 10.64
CA ALA A 126 11.94 -0.62 11.39
C ALA A 126 10.87 -1.71 11.61
N TRP A 127 10.51 -2.45 10.56
CA TRP A 127 9.53 -3.52 10.64
C TRP A 127 10.02 -4.72 11.45
N PHE A 128 11.31 -5.07 11.40
CA PHE A 128 11.88 -6.07 12.31
C PHE A 128 11.57 -5.75 13.78
N PHE A 129 11.79 -4.51 14.20
CA PHE A 129 11.49 -4.09 15.57
C PHE A 129 9.99 -4.08 15.90
N ARG A 130 9.12 -3.90 14.91
CA ARG A 130 7.66 -3.98 15.09
C ARG A 130 7.17 -5.42 15.20
N LEU A 131 7.70 -6.31 14.36
CA LEU A 131 7.25 -7.70 14.24
C LEU A 131 7.83 -8.61 15.33
N ARG A 132 9.02 -8.30 15.88
CA ARG A 132 9.64 -9.16 16.92
C ARG A 132 8.78 -9.38 18.16
N ASN A 133 7.89 -8.43 18.48
CA ASN A 133 6.97 -8.52 19.61
C ASN A 133 5.61 -9.12 19.22
N ALA A 134 5.35 -9.31 17.93
CA ALA A 134 4.08 -9.84 17.44
C ALA A 134 4.02 -11.38 17.49
N PHE A 135 5.18 -12.04 17.51
CA PHE A 135 5.31 -13.51 17.46
C PHE A 135 6.01 -14.07 18.70
N THR A 136 5.61 -15.26 19.13
CA THR A 136 6.26 -15.96 20.27
C THR A 136 7.58 -16.62 19.92
N ARG A 137 7.72 -17.08 18.67
CA ARG A 137 8.84 -17.92 18.22
C ARG A 137 9.63 -17.23 17.11
N ARG A 138 10.90 -17.63 16.96
CA ARG A 138 11.80 -17.09 15.91
C ARG A 138 11.35 -17.47 14.50
N LEU A 139 10.75 -18.65 14.31
CA LEU A 139 10.35 -19.12 12.99
C LEU A 139 9.23 -18.25 12.35
N PRO A 140 8.09 -17.97 13.02
CA PRO A 140 7.09 -17.04 12.48
C PRO A 140 7.63 -15.63 12.21
N LEU A 141 8.53 -15.14 13.06
CA LEU A 141 9.23 -13.86 12.82
C LEU A 141 10.07 -13.94 11.54
N ALA A 142 10.86 -15.00 11.35
CA ALA A 142 11.65 -15.19 10.14
C ALA A 142 10.76 -15.27 8.88
N VAL A 143 9.63 -15.99 8.96
CA VAL A 143 8.64 -16.05 7.87
C VAL A 143 8.08 -14.66 7.57
N ALA A 144 7.72 -13.88 8.59
CA ALA A 144 7.23 -12.51 8.42
C ALA A 144 8.27 -11.58 7.76
N LEU A 145 9.55 -11.73 8.10
CA LEU A 145 10.66 -10.97 7.50
C LEU A 145 10.95 -11.41 6.05
N LEU A 146 10.83 -12.71 5.75
CA LEU A 146 10.93 -13.21 4.38
C LEU A 146 9.78 -12.69 3.52
N LEU A 147 8.57 -12.63 4.06
CA LEU A 147 7.40 -12.04 3.38
C LEU A 147 7.58 -10.53 3.17
N LEU A 148 8.15 -9.80 4.14
CA LEU A 148 8.53 -8.40 4.00
C LEU A 148 9.54 -8.21 2.87
N ALA A 149 10.63 -8.99 2.87
CA ALA A 149 11.64 -8.96 1.80
C ALA A 149 11.02 -9.30 0.44
N GLY A 150 10.14 -10.31 0.38
CA GLY A 150 9.41 -10.67 -0.83
C GLY A 150 8.45 -9.59 -1.33
N GLY A 151 7.87 -8.80 -0.42
CA GLY A 151 7.07 -7.61 -0.76
C GLY A 151 7.92 -6.43 -1.25
N MET A 152 9.22 -6.47 -1.01
CA MET A 152 10.18 -5.40 -1.32
C MET A 152 11.08 -5.70 -2.54
N LEU A 153 10.86 -6.80 -3.25
CA LEU A 153 11.71 -7.23 -4.37
C LEU A 153 11.87 -6.16 -5.48
N GLY A 154 10.80 -5.41 -5.79
CA GLY A 154 10.83 -4.34 -6.79
C GLY A 154 11.53 -3.06 -6.34
N PHE A 155 11.83 -2.91 -5.05
CA PHE A 155 12.31 -1.66 -4.46
C PHE A 155 13.83 -1.55 -4.39
N VAL A 156 14.54 -2.63 -4.73
CA VAL A 156 16.00 -2.69 -4.83
C VAL A 156 16.46 -2.83 -6.28
N GLN A 157 15.54 -2.64 -7.24
CA GLN A 157 15.84 -2.64 -8.67
C GLN A 157 16.07 -1.21 -9.11
N SER A 158 17.31 -0.87 -9.49
CA SER A 158 17.70 0.47 -9.94
C SER A 158 16.85 0.96 -11.11
N ASP A 159 16.44 0.05 -12.00
CA ASP A 159 15.66 0.37 -13.18
C ASP A 159 14.26 0.89 -12.83
N LEU A 160 13.75 0.59 -11.63
CA LEU A 160 12.46 1.06 -11.15
C LEU A 160 12.56 2.34 -10.31
N ALA A 161 13.76 2.91 -10.12
CA ALA A 161 13.95 4.08 -9.25
C ALA A 161 13.12 5.30 -9.69
N ALA A 162 12.95 5.52 -10.99
CA ALA A 162 12.14 6.65 -11.50
C ALA A 162 10.62 6.47 -11.26
N PHE A 163 10.14 5.29 -10.83
CA PHE A 163 8.76 5.12 -10.42
C PHE A 163 8.53 5.76 -9.05
N HIS A 164 7.58 6.68 -9.01
CA HIS A 164 7.25 7.45 -7.82
C HIS A 164 6.66 6.56 -6.72
N GLU A 165 5.98 5.48 -7.10
CA GLU A 165 5.41 4.48 -6.21
C GLU A 165 6.47 3.68 -5.43
N VAL A 166 7.68 3.50 -5.98
CA VAL A 166 8.78 2.81 -5.30
C VAL A 166 9.18 3.61 -4.05
N TRP A 167 9.43 4.90 -4.21
CA TRP A 167 9.78 5.78 -3.10
C TRP A 167 8.62 5.98 -2.14
N ALA A 168 7.43 6.30 -2.65
CA ALA A 168 6.26 6.56 -1.81
C ALA A 168 5.81 5.32 -1.02
N GLY A 169 5.87 4.13 -1.62
CA GLY A 169 5.54 2.87 -0.96
C GLY A 169 6.47 2.57 0.22
N LEU A 170 7.79 2.78 0.07
CA LEU A 170 8.74 2.63 1.18
C LEU A 170 8.51 3.69 2.27
N LEU A 171 8.24 4.94 1.89
CA LEU A 171 7.98 6.02 2.85
C LEU A 171 6.69 5.77 3.64
N ILE A 172 5.63 5.24 3.01
CA ILE A 172 4.40 4.79 3.70
C ILE A 172 4.72 3.65 4.65
N ALA A 173 5.46 2.63 4.19
CA ALA A 173 5.84 1.49 5.02
C ALA A 173 6.68 1.91 6.24
N LEU A 174 7.63 2.83 6.06
CA LEU A 174 8.46 3.39 7.13
C LEU A 174 7.63 4.23 8.10
N SER A 175 6.75 5.09 7.57
CA SER A 175 5.83 5.92 8.35
C SER A 175 4.95 5.05 9.27
N LEU A 176 4.35 3.99 8.74
CA LEU A 176 3.59 3.01 9.52
C LEU A 176 4.43 2.35 10.62
N ALA A 177 5.66 1.93 10.31
CA ALA A 177 6.53 1.26 11.26
C ALA A 177 7.01 2.19 12.40
N LEU A 178 7.30 3.45 12.08
CA LEU A 178 7.80 4.44 13.04
C LEU A 178 6.70 5.03 13.91
N ARG A 179 5.45 5.07 13.44
CA ARG A 179 4.33 5.61 14.20
C ARG A 179 4.12 4.86 15.52
N ARG A 180 4.22 5.56 16.64
CA ARG A 180 3.92 5.04 17.98
C ARG A 180 2.97 6.00 18.72
N PRO A 181 2.13 5.51 19.64
CA PRO A 181 1.36 6.38 20.52
C PRO A 181 2.30 7.33 21.26
N GLY A 182 2.03 8.64 21.20
CA GLY A 182 2.88 9.69 21.78
C GLY A 182 4.14 10.07 20.98
N HIS A 183 4.55 9.27 19.98
CA HIS A 183 5.72 9.53 19.14
C HIS A 183 5.36 9.27 17.66
N TRP A 184 4.78 10.29 17.02
CA TRP A 184 4.21 10.20 15.67
C TRP A 184 4.76 11.25 14.70
N VAL A 185 5.66 12.13 15.14
CA VAL A 185 6.17 13.24 14.33
C VAL A 185 6.97 12.73 13.14
N GLU A 186 7.83 11.72 13.35
CA GLU A 186 8.61 11.08 12.31
C GLU A 186 7.70 10.41 11.28
N ALA A 187 6.64 9.75 11.75
CA ALA A 187 5.64 9.15 10.86
C ALA A 187 4.94 10.21 10.00
N VAL A 188 4.54 11.35 10.58
CA VAL A 188 3.99 12.48 9.83
C VAL A 188 4.97 12.97 8.78
N ALA A 189 6.25 13.16 9.14
CA ALA A 189 7.28 13.63 8.22
C ALA A 189 7.44 12.69 7.02
N PHE A 190 7.54 11.37 7.25
CA PHE A 190 7.62 10.39 6.16
C PHE A 190 6.33 10.30 5.33
N GLY A 191 5.16 10.44 5.97
CA GLY A 191 3.88 10.53 5.26
C GLY A 191 3.79 11.78 4.37
N MET A 192 4.35 12.90 4.83
CA MET A 192 4.47 14.14 4.06
C MET A 192 5.40 14.00 2.86
N MET A 193 6.58 13.40 3.07
CA MET A 193 7.50 13.09 1.97
C MET A 193 6.84 12.19 0.93
N ALA A 194 6.10 11.16 1.38
CA ALA A 194 5.41 10.24 0.47
C ALA A 194 4.41 10.97 -0.43
N MET A 195 3.59 11.88 0.11
CA MET A 195 2.61 12.63 -0.70
C MET A 195 3.23 13.68 -1.61
N LEU A 196 4.37 14.27 -1.22
CA LEU A 196 5.11 15.21 -2.06
C LEU A 196 5.82 14.53 -3.23
N ILE A 197 6.17 13.25 -3.09
CA ILE A 197 6.67 12.44 -4.19
C ILE A 197 5.50 11.91 -5.02
N ARG A 198 4.47 11.36 -4.38
CA ARG A 198 3.33 10.72 -5.03
C ARG A 198 2.02 11.17 -4.41
N GLU A 199 1.20 11.86 -5.20
CA GLU A 199 -0.06 12.41 -4.76
C GLU A 199 -1.06 11.37 -4.24
N THR A 200 -1.01 10.13 -4.73
CA THR A 200 -1.86 9.03 -4.23
C THR A 200 -1.51 8.61 -2.80
N ALA A 201 -0.35 9.00 -2.26
CA ALA A 201 -0.02 8.81 -0.84
C ALA A 201 -0.87 9.70 0.09
N ALA A 202 -1.55 10.73 -0.43
CA ALA A 202 -2.50 11.53 0.36
C ALA A 202 -3.62 10.66 0.95
N LEU A 203 -4.00 9.55 0.30
CA LEU A 203 -4.95 8.57 0.83
C LEU A 203 -4.47 7.98 2.16
N TYR A 204 -3.20 7.58 2.24
CA TYR A 204 -2.59 7.09 3.48
C TYR A 204 -2.64 8.14 4.60
N VAL A 205 -2.22 9.37 4.28
CA VAL A 205 -2.19 10.50 5.25
C VAL A 205 -3.61 10.81 5.77
N ALA A 206 -4.61 10.80 4.90
CA ALA A 206 -6.02 10.99 5.28
C ALA A 206 -6.53 9.89 6.21
N ILE A 207 -6.19 8.63 5.94
CA ILE A 207 -6.53 7.50 6.82
C ILE A 207 -5.90 7.68 8.20
N MET A 208 -4.63 8.08 8.26
CA MET A 208 -3.93 8.32 9.52
C MET A 208 -4.55 9.46 10.31
N ALA A 209 -4.97 10.53 9.64
CA ALA A 209 -5.71 11.64 10.23
C ALA A 209 -7.03 11.18 10.85
N VAL A 210 -7.86 10.49 10.06
CA VAL A 210 -9.18 9.99 10.50
C VAL A 210 -9.04 9.04 11.67
N LEU A 211 -8.14 8.06 11.60
CA LEU A 211 -7.94 7.10 12.68
C LEU A 211 -7.42 7.78 13.96
N ALA A 212 -6.50 8.74 13.86
CA ALA A 212 -6.04 9.49 15.02
C ALA A 212 -7.17 10.29 15.68
N LEU A 213 -8.02 10.96 14.89
CA LEU A 213 -9.16 11.72 15.40
C LEU A 213 -10.23 10.83 16.04
N VAL A 214 -10.60 9.72 15.39
CA VAL A 214 -11.57 8.74 15.90
C VAL A 214 -11.09 8.09 17.20
N GLN A 215 -9.79 7.87 17.35
CA GLN A 215 -9.19 7.34 18.58
C GLN A 215 -8.97 8.40 19.67
N GLY A 216 -9.43 9.64 19.47
CA GLY A 216 -9.30 10.73 20.44
C GLY A 216 -7.88 11.33 20.54
N GLN A 217 -6.94 10.94 19.68
CA GLN A 217 -5.58 11.48 19.62
C GLN A 217 -5.56 12.82 18.87
N ARG A 218 -6.21 13.84 19.43
CA ARG A 218 -6.47 15.14 18.76
C ARG A 218 -5.20 15.81 18.22
N ARG A 219 -4.10 15.81 18.98
CA ARG A 219 -2.84 16.43 18.54
C ARG A 219 -2.26 15.76 17.30
N GLU A 220 -2.21 14.42 17.30
CA GLU A 220 -1.76 13.63 16.15
C GLU A 220 -2.68 13.89 14.94
N GLY A 221 -4.00 13.79 15.14
CA GLY A 221 -4.98 14.02 14.08
C GLY A 221 -4.89 15.42 13.46
N LEU A 222 -4.74 16.47 14.28
CA LEU A 222 -4.60 17.84 13.79
C LEU A 222 -3.34 18.04 12.94
N VAL A 223 -2.21 17.42 13.31
CA VAL A 223 -0.99 17.55 12.52
C VAL A 223 -1.07 16.76 11.21
N TRP A 224 -1.69 15.58 11.20
CA TRP A 224 -2.00 14.89 9.94
C TRP A 224 -2.92 15.74 9.04
N CYS A 225 -3.94 16.40 9.60
CA CYS A 225 -4.80 17.32 8.85
C CYS A 225 -4.03 18.55 8.34
N ALA A 226 -3.16 19.15 9.16
CA ALA A 226 -2.34 20.29 8.75
C ALA A 226 -1.42 19.92 7.59
N THR A 227 -0.86 18.71 7.63
CA THR A 227 -0.03 18.14 6.57
C THR A 227 -0.82 18.05 5.26
N LEU A 228 -2.05 17.54 5.29
CA LEU A 228 -2.95 17.56 4.12
C LEU A 228 -3.25 18.98 3.62
N GLY A 229 -3.40 19.95 4.54
CA GLY A 229 -3.59 21.36 4.20
C GLY A 229 -2.39 21.95 3.44
N VAL A 230 -1.17 21.68 3.90
CA VAL A 230 0.06 22.06 3.19
C VAL A 230 0.11 21.40 1.81
N PHE A 231 -0.24 20.12 1.73
CA PHE A 231 -0.29 19.41 0.45
C PHE A 231 -1.31 19.99 -0.53
N ALA A 232 -2.47 20.41 -0.05
CA ALA A 232 -3.48 21.05 -0.89
C ALA A 232 -2.96 22.37 -1.51
N VAL A 233 -2.17 23.15 -0.76
CA VAL A 233 -1.49 24.34 -1.28
C VAL A 233 -0.48 23.94 -2.37
N VAL A 234 0.33 22.92 -2.13
CA VAL A 234 1.29 22.41 -3.13
C VAL A 234 0.58 21.96 -4.41
N ILE A 235 -0.54 21.23 -4.29
CA ILE A 235 -1.34 20.79 -5.43
C ILE A 235 -1.96 21.97 -6.18
N ALA A 236 -2.44 23.00 -5.48
CA ALA A 236 -2.97 24.20 -6.12
C ALA A 236 -1.88 24.95 -6.92
N LEU A 237 -0.69 25.09 -6.34
CA LEU A 237 0.47 25.69 -7.03
C LEU A 237 0.91 24.83 -8.23
N HIS A 238 0.92 23.51 -8.07
CA HIS A 238 1.22 22.57 -9.14
C HIS A 238 0.21 22.68 -10.29
N ALA A 239 -1.09 22.69 -9.99
CA ALA A 239 -2.14 22.87 -10.99
C ALA A 239 -2.01 24.21 -11.73
N HIS A 240 -1.68 25.28 -11.02
CA HIS A 240 -1.44 26.59 -11.63
C HIS A 240 -0.22 26.60 -12.55
N ALA A 241 0.88 25.93 -12.17
CA ALA A 241 2.06 25.82 -13.00
C ALA A 241 1.78 24.99 -14.27
N VAL A 242 1.07 23.87 -14.13
CA VAL A 242 0.63 23.05 -15.27
C VAL A 242 -0.25 23.86 -16.23
N SER A 243 -1.14 24.71 -15.72
CA SER A 243 -1.98 25.54 -16.59
C SER A 243 -1.20 26.55 -17.44
N GLN A 244 0.06 26.87 -17.08
CA GLN A 244 0.92 27.74 -17.89
C GLN A 244 1.55 27.02 -19.09
N VAL A 245 1.63 25.69 -19.06
CA VAL A 245 2.31 24.89 -20.09
C VAL A 245 1.37 24.03 -20.93
N VAL A 246 0.10 23.92 -20.53
CA VAL A 246 -0.93 23.14 -21.24
C VAL A 246 -1.74 24.04 -22.18
N HIS A 247 -2.04 23.53 -23.37
CA HIS A 247 -2.78 24.20 -24.43
C HIS A 247 -4.16 23.57 -24.64
N ALA A 248 -5.07 24.32 -25.26
CA ALA A 248 -6.43 23.85 -25.54
C ALA A 248 -6.46 22.61 -26.44
N THR A 249 -5.51 22.50 -27.38
CA THR A 249 -5.39 21.39 -28.34
C THR A 249 -4.73 20.14 -27.77
N ASP A 250 -4.15 20.19 -26.56
CA ASP A 250 -3.49 19.02 -25.99
C ASP A 250 -4.50 17.89 -25.68
N PRO A 251 -4.07 16.62 -25.74
CA PRO A 251 -4.93 15.48 -25.42
C PRO A 251 -5.38 15.47 -23.96
N ALA A 252 -6.63 15.05 -23.74
CA ALA A 252 -7.18 14.82 -22.42
C ALA A 252 -7.10 13.33 -22.06
N SER A 253 -6.82 13.07 -20.79
CA SER A 253 -6.82 11.73 -20.19
C SER A 253 -8.22 11.13 -20.28
N PRO A 254 -8.34 9.82 -20.54
CA PRO A 254 -9.62 9.11 -20.48
C PRO A 254 -10.22 9.03 -19.07
N GLY A 255 -9.52 9.54 -18.05
CA GLY A 255 -9.97 9.54 -16.65
C GLY A 255 -9.69 8.23 -15.91
N TRP A 256 -10.18 8.13 -14.66
CA TRP A 256 -9.96 7.00 -13.75
C TRP A 256 -11.18 6.07 -13.64
N ALA A 257 -11.70 5.59 -14.78
CA ALA A 257 -12.89 4.72 -14.82
C ALA A 257 -12.52 3.26 -15.14
N GLY A 258 -11.47 2.72 -14.51
CA GLY A 258 -11.00 1.38 -14.82
C GLY A 258 -11.95 0.25 -14.40
N MET A 259 -12.53 0.33 -13.20
CA MET A 259 -13.52 -0.63 -12.66
C MET A 259 -13.13 -2.11 -12.84
N LEU A 260 -11.83 -2.43 -12.74
CA LEU A 260 -11.30 -3.76 -13.01
C LEU A 260 -11.49 -4.75 -11.84
N GLY A 261 -11.98 -4.27 -10.71
CA GLY A 261 -12.37 -5.08 -9.57
C GLY A 261 -11.21 -5.61 -8.72
N PHE A 262 -11.54 -6.40 -7.71
CA PHE A 262 -10.57 -6.90 -6.73
C PHE A 262 -9.56 -7.90 -7.34
N GLY A 263 -9.92 -8.58 -8.45
CA GLY A 263 -9.00 -9.42 -9.21
C GLY A 263 -7.80 -8.63 -9.73
N PHE A 264 -8.03 -7.46 -10.33
CA PHE A 264 -6.95 -6.59 -10.81
C PHE A 264 -6.04 -6.10 -9.68
N PHE A 265 -6.61 -5.78 -8.51
CA PHE A 265 -5.80 -5.48 -7.33
C PHE A 265 -4.89 -6.66 -6.94
N ALA A 266 -5.42 -7.88 -6.94
CA ALA A 266 -4.64 -9.07 -6.62
C ALA A 266 -3.52 -9.32 -7.63
N GLU A 267 -3.79 -9.11 -8.92
CA GLU A 267 -2.79 -9.17 -10.00
C GLU A 267 -1.70 -8.10 -9.83
N ALA A 268 -2.09 -6.84 -9.60
CA ALA A 268 -1.17 -5.73 -9.38
C ALA A 268 -0.20 -6.00 -8.23
N ILE A 269 -0.68 -6.58 -7.12
CA ILE A 269 0.18 -7.00 -6.02
C ILE A 269 1.04 -8.21 -6.39
N ALA A 270 0.50 -9.16 -7.16
CA ALA A 270 1.25 -10.34 -7.58
C ALA A 270 2.49 -9.95 -8.41
N VAL A 271 2.31 -9.09 -9.41
CA VAL A 271 3.40 -8.62 -10.29
C VAL A 271 4.37 -7.67 -9.59
N SER A 272 3.93 -6.96 -8.54
CA SER A 272 4.75 -6.01 -7.78
C SER A 272 5.58 -6.67 -6.66
N THR A 273 5.44 -7.99 -6.45
CA THR A 273 6.07 -8.71 -5.32
C THR A 273 6.65 -10.05 -5.76
N VAL A 274 7.28 -10.78 -4.84
CA VAL A 274 7.75 -12.15 -5.06
C VAL A 274 6.65 -13.12 -5.51
N LEU A 275 5.37 -12.76 -5.35
CA LEU A 275 4.26 -13.57 -5.83
C LEU A 275 4.25 -13.73 -7.36
N THR A 276 4.97 -12.89 -8.12
CA THR A 276 5.19 -13.05 -9.56
C THR A 276 5.82 -14.40 -9.93
N LEU A 277 6.53 -15.04 -8.99
CA LEU A 277 7.13 -16.37 -9.19
C LEU A 277 6.12 -17.53 -9.12
N PHE A 278 4.87 -17.26 -8.75
CA PHE A 278 3.82 -18.26 -8.57
C PHE A 278 2.75 -18.11 -9.66
N PRO A 279 2.06 -19.20 -10.04
CA PRO A 279 0.87 -19.10 -10.88
C PRO A 279 -0.15 -18.14 -10.26
N LEU A 280 -0.78 -17.28 -11.07
CA LEU A 280 -1.74 -16.29 -10.59
C LEU A 280 -2.89 -16.90 -9.78
N ALA A 281 -3.29 -18.14 -10.10
CA ALA A 281 -4.30 -18.91 -9.38
C ALA A 281 -3.92 -19.19 -7.91
N VAL A 282 -2.62 -19.17 -7.57
CA VAL A 282 -2.10 -19.30 -6.21
C VAL A 282 -1.80 -17.92 -5.62
N ALA A 283 -1.17 -17.03 -6.39
CA ALA A 283 -0.80 -15.70 -5.94
C ALA A 283 -2.02 -14.86 -5.51
N ALA A 284 -3.09 -14.83 -6.30
CA ALA A 284 -4.24 -13.98 -6.03
C ALA A 284 -4.97 -14.33 -4.70
N PRO A 285 -5.27 -15.61 -4.39
CA PRO A 285 -5.78 -15.99 -3.08
C PRO A 285 -4.85 -15.65 -1.91
N LEU A 286 -3.53 -15.70 -2.11
CA LEU A 286 -2.57 -15.30 -1.08
C LEU A 286 -2.67 -13.80 -0.75
N VAL A 287 -2.97 -12.94 -1.73
CA VAL A 287 -3.21 -11.51 -1.49
C VAL A 287 -4.44 -11.31 -0.58
N ALA A 288 -5.54 -12.01 -0.86
CA ALA A 288 -6.74 -11.96 -0.02
C ALA A 288 -6.48 -12.47 1.41
N LEU A 289 -5.74 -13.57 1.54
CA LEU A 289 -5.32 -14.10 2.85
C LEU A 289 -4.40 -13.15 3.61
N ALA A 290 -3.51 -12.45 2.91
CA ALA A 290 -2.63 -11.47 3.52
C ALA A 290 -3.41 -10.30 4.13
N LEU A 291 -4.39 -9.75 3.40
CA LEU A 291 -5.29 -8.70 3.93
C LEU A 291 -6.04 -9.18 5.19
N ALA A 292 -6.59 -10.39 5.15
CA ALA A 292 -7.29 -10.97 6.28
C ALA A 292 -6.38 -11.25 7.47
N GLY A 293 -5.13 -11.66 7.21
CA GLY A 293 -4.11 -11.85 8.23
C GLY A 293 -3.77 -10.55 8.94
N TRP A 294 -3.57 -9.44 8.20
CA TRP A 294 -3.40 -8.13 8.82
C TRP A 294 -4.57 -7.74 9.73
N ALA A 295 -5.80 -7.99 9.27
CA ALA A 295 -7.00 -7.74 10.07
C ALA A 295 -7.07 -8.59 11.35
N ALA A 296 -6.42 -9.76 11.36
CA ALA A 296 -6.34 -10.65 12.51
C ALA A 296 -5.41 -10.11 13.61
N TRP A 297 -4.42 -9.27 13.28
CA TRP A 297 -3.48 -8.78 14.27
C TRP A 297 -4.15 -7.80 15.25
N GLU A 298 -4.19 -8.19 16.53
CA GLU A 298 -4.78 -7.38 17.60
C GLU A 298 -3.81 -6.28 18.06
N SER A 299 -3.64 -5.23 17.24
CA SER A 299 -2.90 -4.03 17.62
C SER A 299 -3.45 -2.77 16.91
N ASP A 300 -3.14 -1.60 17.48
CA ASP A 300 -3.42 -0.30 16.85
C ASP A 300 -2.71 -0.17 15.49
N LEU A 301 -1.46 -0.61 15.40
CA LEU A 301 -0.73 -0.64 14.13
C LEU A 301 -1.39 -1.59 13.13
N GLY A 302 -1.80 -2.78 13.56
CA GLY A 302 -2.50 -3.75 12.71
C GLY A 302 -3.75 -3.15 12.10
N LEU A 303 -4.56 -2.42 12.87
CA LEU A 303 -5.74 -1.71 12.35
C LEU A 303 -5.36 -0.68 11.28
N ARG A 304 -4.35 0.16 11.54
CA ARG A 304 -3.90 1.20 10.61
C ARG A 304 -3.44 0.59 9.29
N VAL A 305 -2.61 -0.45 9.36
CA VAL A 305 -2.15 -1.19 8.18
C VAL A 305 -3.35 -1.80 7.44
N THR A 306 -4.26 -2.51 8.12
CA THR A 306 -5.44 -3.10 7.48
C THR A 306 -6.28 -2.06 6.74
N VAL A 307 -6.57 -0.91 7.36
CA VAL A 307 -7.38 0.15 6.74
C VAL A 307 -6.64 0.77 5.55
N THR A 308 -5.33 1.01 5.67
CA THR A 308 -4.51 1.50 4.55
C THR A 308 -4.52 0.51 3.39
N LEU A 309 -4.22 -0.78 3.64
CA LEU A 309 -4.20 -1.79 2.59
C LEU A 309 -5.58 -1.95 1.94
N ALA A 310 -6.66 -1.96 2.73
CA ALA A 310 -8.02 -2.06 2.20
C ALA A 310 -8.41 -0.84 1.36
N ALA A 311 -8.03 0.37 1.78
CA ALA A 311 -8.31 1.58 1.02
C ALA A 311 -7.57 1.62 -0.32
N TYR A 312 -6.31 1.20 -0.37
CA TYR A 312 -5.59 1.05 -1.63
C TYR A 312 -6.15 -0.10 -2.49
N ALA A 313 -6.62 -1.19 -1.87
CA ALA A 313 -7.29 -2.26 -2.61
C ALA A 313 -8.56 -1.74 -3.30
N VAL A 314 -9.36 -0.93 -2.59
CA VAL A 314 -10.54 -0.25 -3.17
C VAL A 314 -10.13 0.74 -4.25
N LEU A 315 -9.08 1.55 -4.01
CA LEU A 315 -8.58 2.50 -5.00
C LEU A 315 -8.19 1.80 -6.30
N ILE A 316 -7.37 0.75 -6.21
CA ILE A 316 -6.87 0.01 -7.38
C ILE A 316 -8.01 -0.75 -8.07
N ALA A 317 -8.91 -1.38 -7.31
CA ALA A 317 -10.04 -2.12 -7.87
C ALA A 317 -11.03 -1.22 -8.64
N LEU A 318 -11.25 0.01 -8.18
CA LEU A 318 -12.25 0.90 -8.79
C LEU A 318 -11.66 1.83 -9.85
N PHE A 319 -10.44 2.33 -9.62
CA PHE A 319 -9.84 3.41 -10.41
C PHE A 319 -8.62 2.96 -11.22
N GLY A 320 -8.02 1.82 -10.88
CA GLY A 320 -6.87 1.26 -11.60
C GLY A 320 -7.23 0.84 -13.02
N ARG A 321 -6.35 1.18 -13.96
CA ARG A 321 -6.35 0.76 -15.37
C ARG A 321 -5.23 -0.25 -15.60
N ALA A 322 -5.32 -1.05 -16.67
CA ALA A 322 -4.33 -2.09 -16.98
C ALA A 322 -2.88 -1.55 -17.07
N ASP A 323 -2.71 -0.31 -17.50
CA ASP A 323 -1.43 0.41 -17.58
C ASP A 323 -0.96 1.01 -16.24
N THR A 324 -1.70 0.81 -15.15
CA THR A 324 -1.39 1.37 -13.80
C THR A 324 -1.18 0.30 -12.73
N PHE A 325 -0.86 -0.94 -13.12
CA PHE A 325 -0.59 -2.05 -12.21
C PHE A 325 0.48 -1.73 -11.15
N TYR A 326 1.44 -0.86 -11.48
CA TYR A 326 2.50 -0.41 -10.57
C TYR A 326 1.97 0.36 -9.34
N TRP A 327 0.69 0.76 -9.30
CA TRP A 327 0.04 1.27 -8.08
C TRP A 327 0.08 0.27 -6.92
N GLY A 328 0.20 -1.03 -7.20
CA GLY A 328 0.43 -2.06 -6.19
C GLY A 328 1.66 -1.78 -5.32
N LEU A 329 2.70 -1.16 -5.87
CA LEU A 329 3.94 -0.79 -5.16
C LEU A 329 3.68 0.17 -3.99
N MET A 330 2.60 0.95 -4.00
CA MET A 330 2.26 1.86 -2.89
C MET A 330 2.10 1.14 -1.55
N ILE A 331 1.75 -0.14 -1.56
CA ILE A 331 1.49 -0.93 -0.35
C ILE A 331 2.20 -2.30 -0.33
N ALA A 332 2.80 -2.69 -1.46
CA ALA A 332 3.51 -3.96 -1.63
C ALA A 332 4.49 -4.30 -0.49
N PRO A 333 5.30 -3.37 0.06
CA PRO A 333 6.30 -3.71 1.08
C PRO A 333 5.70 -4.44 2.29
N THR A 334 4.52 -4.03 2.74
CA THR A 334 3.95 -4.54 4.00
C THR A 334 2.86 -5.57 3.79
N LEU A 335 2.27 -5.66 2.59
CA LEU A 335 1.07 -6.46 2.37
C LEU A 335 1.31 -7.94 2.71
N LEU A 336 2.36 -8.57 2.14
CA LEU A 336 2.59 -10.02 2.26
C LEU A 336 2.86 -10.48 3.70
N VAL A 337 3.36 -9.59 4.57
CA VAL A 337 3.55 -9.86 6.01
C VAL A 337 2.25 -10.33 6.67
N GLY A 338 1.11 -9.90 6.13
CA GLY A 338 -0.23 -10.38 6.46
C GLY A 338 -0.35 -11.90 6.57
N LEU A 339 0.32 -12.64 5.67
CA LEU A 339 0.30 -14.10 5.65
C LEU A 339 0.90 -14.72 6.91
N ALA A 340 1.81 -14.04 7.61
CA ALA A 340 2.35 -14.52 8.88
C ALA A 340 1.32 -14.46 10.02
N PHE A 341 0.29 -13.61 9.91
CA PHE A 341 -0.80 -13.51 10.88
C PHE A 341 -1.98 -14.43 10.55
N ALA A 342 -2.07 -14.89 9.29
CA ALA A 342 -3.20 -15.68 8.80
C ALA A 342 -3.42 -17.03 9.52
N PRO A 343 -2.39 -17.82 9.90
CA PRO A 343 -2.60 -19.13 10.53
C PRO A 343 -3.43 -19.05 11.82
N ASP A 344 -3.07 -18.14 12.73
CA ASP A 344 -3.81 -17.94 13.97
C ASP A 344 -5.14 -17.22 13.72
N GLY A 345 -5.17 -16.24 12.81
CA GLY A 345 -6.40 -15.52 12.46
C GLY A 345 -7.49 -16.45 11.93
N VAL A 346 -7.19 -17.25 10.90
CA VAL A 346 -8.14 -18.19 10.30
C VAL A 346 -8.56 -19.27 11.30
N ARG A 347 -7.62 -19.79 12.10
CA ARG A 347 -7.91 -20.78 13.15
C ARG A 347 -8.91 -20.24 14.17
N ASP A 348 -8.68 -19.04 14.69
CA ASP A 348 -9.56 -18.40 15.66
C ASP A 348 -10.94 -18.10 15.04
N LEU A 349 -10.97 -17.68 13.79
CA LEU A 349 -12.19 -17.40 13.04
C LEU A 349 -13.06 -18.66 12.85
N VAL A 350 -12.46 -19.76 12.40
CA VAL A 350 -13.14 -21.05 12.21
C VAL A 350 -13.67 -21.56 13.56
N ARG A 351 -12.87 -21.46 14.61
CA ARG A 351 -13.27 -21.90 15.95
C ARG A 351 -14.44 -21.09 16.50
N ALA A 352 -14.40 -19.76 16.38
CA ALA A 352 -15.48 -18.88 16.80
C ALA A 352 -16.78 -19.15 16.01
N ALA A 353 -16.68 -19.45 14.72
CA ALA A 353 -17.84 -19.78 13.88
C ALA A 353 -18.47 -21.15 14.21
N ALA A 354 -17.64 -22.12 14.61
CA ALA A 354 -18.05 -23.49 14.94
C ALA A 354 -18.61 -23.63 16.37
N GLU A 355 -18.46 -22.63 17.24
CA GLU A 355 -18.88 -22.70 18.64
C GLU A 355 -20.41 -22.96 18.76
N ARG A 356 -20.78 -24.03 19.46
CA ARG A 356 -22.17 -24.35 19.80
C ARG A 356 -22.53 -23.65 21.13
N ARG A 357 -23.74 -23.07 21.22
CA ARG A 357 -24.24 -22.48 22.49
C ARG A 357 -24.10 -23.52 23.60
N ARG A 358 -23.31 -23.22 24.64
CA ARG A 358 -23.33 -24.00 25.89
C ARG A 358 -24.62 -23.64 26.62
N ILE A 359 -25.51 -24.62 26.80
CA ILE A 359 -26.67 -24.48 27.67
C ILE A 359 -26.14 -24.58 29.10
N THR A 360 -26.09 -23.46 29.82
CA THR A 360 -25.81 -23.47 31.25
C THR A 360 -27.09 -23.90 31.96
N VAL A 361 -27.14 -25.14 32.43
CA VAL A 361 -28.26 -25.61 33.28
C VAL A 361 -28.02 -25.09 34.69
N THR A 362 -28.73 -24.03 35.08
CA THR A 362 -28.77 -23.58 36.47
C THR A 362 -29.66 -24.54 37.25
N ARG A 363 -29.09 -25.42 38.07
CA ARG A 363 -29.87 -26.20 39.04
C ARG A 363 -30.40 -25.23 40.10
N VAL A 364 -31.70 -24.96 40.09
CA VAL A 364 -32.39 -24.32 41.22
C VAL A 364 -32.59 -25.41 42.26
N VAL A 365 -31.85 -25.35 43.36
CA VAL A 365 -32.14 -26.15 44.56
C VAL A 365 -33.32 -25.45 45.23
N ARG A 366 -34.47 -26.14 45.31
CA ARG A 366 -35.65 -25.67 46.05
C ARG A 366 -35.59 -26.16 47.48
#